data_AF-A0A9E3WSN3-F1
#
_entry.id   AF-A0A9E3WSN3-F1
#
_cell.length_a   1.000
_cell.length_b   1.000
_cell.length_c   1.000
_cell.angle_alpha   90.00
_cell.angle_beta   90.00
_cell.angle_gamma   90.00
#
_symmetry.space_group_name_H-M   'P 1'
#
loop_
_entity.id
_entity.type
_entity.pdbx_description
1 polymer ?
#
loop_
_entity_poly.entity_id
_entity_poly.type
_entity_poly.pdbx_seq_one_letter_code
_entity_poly.pdbx_strand_id
1 'polypeptide(L)'
;MPVSVYQTLLTVEGLRAGIGIIRENQPVAPVTDDIINATLPNLPQVVADMVRLHRATGMRPGELVSIRPGDVDRTLDVWRYEPSWHKIHCKSAISPRSETCRDCTS
;
A
#
# COMPACT_ATOMS: atom_id res chain seq x y z
N MET A 1 32.38 -9.32 -2.44
CA MET A 1 31.82 -9.93 -3.65
C MET A 1 32.90 -9.96 -4.73
N PRO A 2 33.18 -11.11 -5.37
CA PRO A 2 34.16 -11.17 -6.44
C PRO A 2 33.69 -10.38 -7.67
N VAL A 3 34.60 -9.68 -8.35
CA VAL A 3 34.30 -8.85 -9.54
C VAL A 3 33.69 -9.67 -10.67
N SER A 4 34.08 -10.94 -10.80
CA SER A 4 33.56 -11.85 -11.82
C SER A 4 32.04 -12.03 -11.74
N VAL A 5 31.48 -12.12 -10.52
CA VAL A 5 30.03 -12.29 -10.32
C VAL A 5 29.26 -11.06 -10.82
N TYR A 6 29.78 -9.86 -10.55
CA TYR A 6 29.18 -8.62 -11.03
C TYR A 6 29.19 -8.54 -12.57
N GLN A 7 30.31 -8.90 -13.19
CA GLN A 7 30.43 -8.91 -14.65
C GLN A 7 29.50 -9.93 -15.30
N THR A 8 29.33 -11.12 -14.72
CA THR A 8 28.38 -12.12 -15.22
C THR A 8 26.93 -11.62 -15.16
N LEU A 9 26.52 -10.96 -14.08
CA LEU A 9 25.16 -10.44 -13.94
C LEU A 9 24.83 -9.36 -14.99
N LEU A 10 25.81 -8.58 -15.45
CA LEU A 10 25.62 -7.60 -16.51
C LEU A 10 25.37 -8.24 -17.88
N THR A 11 25.76 -9.51 -18.08
CA THR A 11 25.58 -10.22 -19.36
C THR A 11 24.26 -10.97 -19.48
N VAL A 12 23.52 -11.12 -18.39
CA VAL A 12 22.22 -11.80 -18.39
C VAL A 12 21.16 -10.82 -18.89
N GLU A 13 20.49 -11.16 -19.99
CA GLU A 13 19.39 -10.37 -20.52
C GLU A 13 18.22 -10.38 -19.51
N GLY A 14 17.73 -9.19 -19.14
CA GLY A 14 16.61 -9.06 -18.21
C GLY A 14 15.35 -9.73 -18.75
N LEU A 15 14.56 -10.34 -17.87
CA LEU A 15 13.32 -10.99 -18.27
C LEU A 15 12.35 -9.96 -18.87
N ARG A 16 12.02 -10.13 -20.14
CA ARG A 16 11.06 -9.27 -20.86
C ARG A 16 9.66 -9.84 -20.77
N ALA A 17 8.68 -8.99 -20.45
CA ALA A 17 7.27 -9.36 -20.44
C ALA A 17 6.83 -9.88 -21.82
N GLY A 18 6.09 -10.98 -21.86
CA GLY A 18 5.50 -11.58 -23.05
C GLY A 18 6.45 -12.38 -23.95
N ILE A 19 7.74 -12.49 -23.61
CA ILE A 19 8.78 -13.08 -24.51
C ILE A 19 9.30 -14.45 -24.00
N GLY A 20 8.91 -14.88 -22.79
CA GLY A 20 9.45 -16.08 -22.16
C GLY A 20 8.54 -17.32 -22.18
N ILE A 21 9.16 -18.50 -22.01
CA ILE A 21 8.52 -19.80 -21.70
C ILE A 21 7.96 -19.82 -20.25
N ILE A 22 8.01 -18.67 -19.56
CA ILE A 22 7.67 -18.53 -18.15
C ILE A 22 6.19 -18.19 -18.04
N ARG A 23 5.47 -18.91 -17.18
CA ARG A 23 4.05 -18.65 -16.94
C ARG A 23 3.87 -17.26 -16.31
N GLU A 24 3.39 -16.31 -17.12
CA GLU A 24 2.89 -15.04 -16.58
C GLU A 24 1.58 -15.30 -15.82
N ASN A 25 1.51 -14.78 -14.60
CA ASN A 25 0.30 -14.93 -13.82
C ASN A 25 -0.77 -14.00 -14.39
N GLN A 26 -2.00 -14.49 -14.45
CA GLN A 26 -3.12 -13.67 -14.87
C GLN A 26 -3.26 -12.43 -13.95
N PRO A 27 -3.67 -11.27 -14.50
CA PRO A 27 -3.92 -10.08 -13.70
C PRO A 27 -4.86 -10.39 -12.52
N VAL A 28 -4.51 -9.89 -11.34
CA VAL A 28 -5.35 -10.06 -10.14
C VAL A 28 -6.55 -9.13 -10.26
N ALA A 29 -7.73 -9.72 -10.43
CA ALA A 29 -8.99 -8.97 -10.49
C ALA A 29 -9.41 -8.49 -9.10
N PRO A 30 -10.12 -7.34 -9.00
CA PRO A 30 -10.70 -6.89 -7.74
C PRO A 30 -11.76 -7.88 -7.26
N VAL A 31 -11.82 -8.09 -5.95
CA VAL A 31 -12.86 -8.91 -5.31
C VAL A 31 -14.17 -8.12 -5.33
N THR A 32 -15.29 -8.80 -5.60
CA THR A 32 -16.62 -8.17 -5.59
C THR A 32 -17.12 -7.93 -4.17
N ASP A 33 -17.94 -6.89 -4.01
CA ASP A 33 -18.49 -6.50 -2.72
C ASP A 33 -19.38 -7.58 -2.09
N ASP A 34 -20.07 -8.38 -2.90
CA ASP A 34 -20.91 -9.48 -2.44
C ASP A 34 -20.09 -10.56 -1.73
N ILE A 35 -18.92 -10.91 -2.29
CA ILE A 35 -18.00 -11.89 -1.68
C ILE A 35 -17.47 -11.34 -0.36
N ILE A 36 -17.14 -10.06 -0.30
CA ILE A 36 -16.67 -9.41 0.93
C ILE A 36 -17.77 -9.50 2.00
N ASN A 37 -18.99 -9.07 1.67
CA ASN A 37 -20.13 -9.08 2.60
C ASN A 37 -20.48 -10.49 3.08
N ALA A 38 -20.36 -11.50 2.22
CA ALA A 38 -20.56 -12.91 2.60
C ALA A 38 -19.44 -13.46 3.50
N THR A 39 -18.23 -12.90 3.42
CA THR A 39 -17.06 -13.36 4.18
C THR A 39 -17.01 -12.73 5.58
N LEU A 40 -17.44 -11.46 5.73
CA LEU A 40 -17.38 -10.71 7.00
C LEU A 40 -17.96 -11.46 8.23
N PRO A 41 -19.10 -12.16 8.15
CA PRO A 41 -19.67 -12.87 9.30
C PRO A 41 -18.84 -14.08 9.77
N ASN A 42 -17.99 -14.62 8.90
CA ASN A 42 -17.15 -15.80 9.21
C ASN A 42 -15.80 -15.41 9.82
N LEU A 43 -15.50 -14.12 9.92
CA LEU A 43 -14.22 -13.61 10.40
C LEU A 43 -14.31 -13.19 11.87
N PRO A 44 -13.21 -13.29 12.64
CA PRO A 44 -13.11 -12.65 13.94
C PRO A 44 -13.37 -11.15 13.82
N GLN A 45 -14.03 -10.56 14.82
CA GLN A 45 -14.45 -9.15 14.81
C GLN A 45 -13.32 -8.19 14.41
N VAL A 46 -12.13 -8.37 14.99
CA VAL A 46 -10.95 -7.55 14.68
C VAL A 46 -10.61 -7.62 13.19
N VAL A 47 -10.60 -8.81 12.60
CA VAL A 47 -10.27 -9.00 11.18
C VAL A 47 -11.37 -8.44 10.28
N ALA A 48 -12.64 -8.56 10.67
CA ALA A 48 -13.74 -7.94 9.95
C ALA A 48 -13.62 -6.41 9.92
N ASP A 49 -13.23 -5.78 11.03
CA ASP A 49 -13.00 -4.34 11.10
C ASP A 49 -11.75 -3.92 10.31
N MET A 50 -10.71 -4.75 10.30
CA MET A 50 -9.54 -4.54 9.42
C MET A 50 -9.94 -4.53 7.94
N VAL A 51 -10.78 -5.46 7.49
CA VAL A 51 -11.27 -5.50 6.09
C VAL A 51 -12.07 -4.24 5.74
N ARG A 52 -12.94 -3.78 6.66
CA ARG A 52 -13.71 -2.54 6.48
C ARG A 52 -12.80 -1.31 6.37
N LEU A 53 -11.82 -1.19 7.26
CA LEU A 53 -10.86 -0.07 7.27
C LEU A 53 -9.99 -0.08 6.01
N HIS A 54 -9.54 -1.25 5.58
CA HIS A 54 -8.74 -1.41 4.37
C HIS A 54 -9.53 -0.99 3.12
N ARG A 55 -10.81 -1.36 3.04
CA ARG A 55 -11.70 -0.99 1.94
C ARG A 55 -11.98 0.52 1.88
N ALA A 56 -12.06 1.18 3.03
CA ALA A 56 -12.30 2.63 3.10
C ALA A 56 -11.07 3.47 2.70
N THR A 57 -9.86 2.99 3.01
CA THR A 57 -8.63 3.80 2.91
C THR A 57 -7.67 3.35 1.80
N GLY A 58 -7.72 2.10 1.35
CA GLY A 58 -6.80 1.53 0.37
C GLY A 58 -5.33 1.45 0.84
N MET A 59 -5.08 1.59 2.15
CA MET A 59 -3.73 1.55 2.73
C MET A 59 -3.08 0.18 2.56
N ARG A 60 -1.75 0.05 2.72
CA ARG A 60 -1.10 -1.27 2.66
C ARG A 60 -1.50 -2.12 3.88
N PRO A 61 -1.62 -3.45 3.79
CA PRO A 61 -1.95 -4.28 4.95
C PRO A 61 -0.96 -4.13 6.12
N GLY A 62 0.32 -3.90 5.81
CA GLY A 62 1.36 -3.68 6.82
C GLY A 62 1.18 -2.36 7.60
N GLU A 63 0.62 -1.33 6.96
CA GLU A 63 0.28 -0.07 7.63
C GLU A 63 -0.90 -0.29 8.57
N LEU A 64 -1.92 -1.00 8.09
CA LEU A 64 -3.13 -1.30 8.83
C LEU A 64 -2.87 -2.06 10.14
N VAL A 65 -1.99 -3.07 10.09
CA VAL A 65 -1.61 -3.85 11.27
C VAL A 65 -0.73 -3.05 12.23
N SER A 66 -0.07 -1.99 11.75
CA SER A 66 0.83 -1.15 12.56
C SER A 66 0.13 0.06 13.19
N ILE A 67 -1.11 0.37 12.80
CA ILE A 67 -1.88 1.49 13.34
C ILE A 67 -2.02 1.35 14.85
N ARG A 68 -1.69 2.42 15.57
CA ARG A 68 -2.04 2.59 16.98
C ARG A 68 -3.11 3.66 17.13
N PRO A 69 -3.98 3.57 18.15
CA PRO A 69 -4.98 4.62 18.40
C PRO A 69 -4.40 6.03 18.56
N GLY A 70 -3.15 6.17 18.98
CA GLY A 70 -2.45 7.46 19.12
C GLY A 70 -1.91 8.04 17.81
N ASP A 71 -1.85 7.25 16.73
CA ASP A 71 -1.38 7.69 15.42
C ASP A 71 -2.51 8.26 14.54
N VAL A 72 -3.75 8.18 15.02
CA VAL A 72 -4.96 8.61 14.32
C VAL A 72 -5.53 9.84 15.00
N ASP A 73 -5.43 10.99 14.33
CA ASP A 73 -6.11 12.20 14.71
C ASP A 73 -7.60 12.11 14.30
N ARG A 74 -8.47 12.11 15.30
CA ARG A 74 -9.93 12.02 15.18
C ARG A 74 -10.62 13.32 15.61
N THR A 75 -9.86 14.40 15.77
CA THR A 75 -10.41 15.70 16.20
C THR A 75 -11.20 16.40 15.07
N LEU A 76 -10.96 16.00 13.83
CA LEU A 76 -11.62 16.52 12.63
C LEU A 76 -12.63 15.51 12.06
N ASP A 77 -13.55 16.00 11.23
CA ASP A 77 -14.54 15.18 10.51
C ASP A 77 -13.90 14.14 9.58
N VAL A 78 -12.69 14.43 9.08
CA VAL A 78 -11.86 13.49 8.32
C VAL A 78 -10.73 13.02 9.20
N TRP A 79 -10.69 11.72 9.49
CA TRP A 79 -9.63 11.14 10.31
C TRP A 79 -8.30 11.17 9.55
N ARG A 80 -7.24 11.63 10.24
CA ARG A 80 -5.89 11.69 9.68
C ARG A 80 -5.01 10.65 10.37
N TYR A 81 -4.34 9.83 9.57
CA TYR A 81 -3.36 8.87 10.07
C TYR A 81 -1.95 9.30 9.64
N GLU A 82 -1.05 9.53 10.59
CA GLU A 82 0.35 9.87 10.35
C GLU A 82 1.26 8.80 10.97
N PRO A 83 1.80 7.86 10.18
CA PRO A 83 2.68 6.81 10.71
C PRO A 83 4.00 7.41 11.21
N SER A 84 4.46 6.99 12.39
CA SER A 84 5.69 7.48 13.01
C SER A 84 6.97 7.08 12.27
N TRP A 85 6.91 6.04 11.42
CA TRP A 85 8.02 5.58 10.60
C TRP A 85 7.51 5.06 9.26
N HIS A 86 8.07 5.58 8.17
CA HIS A 86 7.70 5.18 6.82
C HIS A 86 8.93 4.70 6.07
N LYS A 87 8.87 3.50 5.46
CA LYS A 87 9.98 2.89 4.68
C LYS A 87 10.34 3.70 3.42
N ILE A 88 9.55 4.73 3.13
CA ILE A 88 9.73 5.70 2.06
C ILE A 88 9.71 7.09 2.71
N HIS A 89 10.89 7.63 3.01
CA HIS A 89 11.06 9.09 3.11
C HIS A 89 10.84 9.79 1.75
N CYS A 90 10.50 9.06 0.68
CA CYS A 90 10.08 9.68 -0.58
C CYS A 90 8.56 9.88 -0.57
N LYS A 91 8.13 11.11 -0.26
CA LYS A 91 6.73 11.56 -0.24
C LYS A 91 6.02 11.25 -1.57
N SER A 92 4.97 10.43 -1.56
CA SER A 92 3.93 10.50 -2.58
C SER A 92 2.69 11.13 -1.95
N ALA A 93 2.47 12.39 -2.31
CA ALA A 93 1.29 13.14 -1.96
C ALA A 93 0.03 12.42 -2.45
N ILE A 94 -0.94 12.22 -1.56
CA ILE A 94 -2.33 11.98 -1.93
C ILE A 94 -3.09 13.20 -1.43
N SER A 95 -3.39 14.12 -2.36
CA SER A 95 -4.36 15.20 -2.16
C SER A 95 -5.47 15.03 -3.18
N PRO A 96 -6.71 15.41 -2.81
CA PRO A 96 -7.36 16.42 -3.63
C PRO A 96 -7.93 17.57 -2.78
N ARG A 97 -7.52 18.79 -3.17
CA ARG A 97 -8.20 20.10 -3.05
C ARG A 97 -8.70 20.56 -1.66
N SER A 98 -7.98 21.52 -1.08
CA SER A 98 -8.41 22.94 -1.02
C SER A 98 -7.23 23.84 -0.62
N GLU A 99 -6.97 24.84 -1.46
CA GLU A 99 -6.40 26.17 -1.17
C GLU A 99 -4.96 26.29 -0.60
N THR A 100 -4.05 26.70 -1.50
CA THR A 100 -2.88 27.58 -1.27
C THR A 100 -1.99 27.30 -0.06
N CYS A 101 -0.95 26.49 -0.26
CA CYS A 101 0.27 26.58 0.53
C CYS A 101 1.15 27.70 -0.07
N ARG A 102 0.82 28.94 0.27
CA ARG A 102 1.78 30.04 0.25
C ARG A 102 2.54 29.97 1.58
N ASP A 103 3.82 30.28 1.54
CA ASP A 103 4.77 30.33 2.67
C ASP A 103 5.55 29.03 2.91
N CYS A 104 6.70 28.95 2.23
CA CYS A 104 7.96 28.44 2.79
C CYS A 104 9.11 28.98 1.93
N THR A 105 9.30 30.31 1.98
CA THR A 105 10.59 30.94 1.71
C THR A 105 11.09 31.48 3.05
N SER A 106 12.00 30.75 3.68
CA SER A 106 13.04 31.25 4.61
C SER A 106 14.06 30.15 4.80
#